data_AF-A0A2V7CA39-F1
#
_entry.id   AF-A0A2V7CA39-F1
#
_cell.length_a   1.000
_cell.length_b   1.000
_cell.length_c   1.000
_cell.angle_alpha   90.00
_cell.angle_beta   90.00
_cell.angle_gamma   90.00
#
_symmetry.space_group_name_H-M   'P 1'
#
loop_
_entity.id
_entity.type
_entity.pdbx_description
1 polymer ?
#
loop_
_entity_poly.entity_id
_entity_poly.type
_entity_poly.pdbx_seq_one_letter_code
_entity_poly.pdbx_strand_id
1 'polypeptide(L)'
;MHEFFRRFARRCSDILGSAEVFLLALVGILVWAALGARYHYSDTWQLVINTATTIVTFLMVFIIQNTQSRDARAIQLKLDELIRGVRGARTGMVRLEELTDEELRALTGDFEKLRARLAAAGQGPSADAGGTGRRKPEEVTK
;
A
#
# COMPACT_ATOMS: atom_id res chain seq x y z
N MET A 1 7.94 23.82 -10.17
CA MET A 1 6.62 23.68 -9.50
C MET A 1 6.48 22.42 -8.64
N HIS A 2 6.94 21.24 -9.07
CA HIS A 2 6.76 19.99 -8.28
C HIS A 2 7.46 20.00 -6.90
N GLU A 3 8.59 20.68 -6.70
CA GLU A 3 9.28 20.69 -5.40
C GLU A 3 8.56 21.53 -4.34
N PHE A 4 7.97 22.66 -4.72
CA PHE A 4 7.21 23.52 -3.81
C PHE A 4 5.96 22.80 -3.31
N PHE A 5 5.19 22.21 -4.24
CA PHE A 5 4.03 21.37 -3.90
C PHE A 5 4.44 20.18 -3.03
N ARG A 6 5.55 19.51 -3.33
CA ARG A 6 6.05 18.39 -2.51
C ARG A 6 6.48 18.82 -1.10
N ARG A 7 7.04 20.02 -0.93
CA ARG A 7 7.45 20.53 0.39
C ARG A 7 6.26 21.02 1.20
N PHE A 8 5.29 21.64 0.53
CA PHE A 8 4.00 22.03 1.09
C PHE A 8 3.21 20.79 1.53
N ALA A 9 3.01 19.81 0.64
CA ALA A 9 2.27 18.59 0.95
C ALA A 9 2.89 17.80 2.11
N ARG A 10 4.22 17.67 2.18
CA ARG A 10 4.89 17.05 3.34
C ARG A 10 4.66 17.82 4.62
N ARG A 11 4.85 19.14 4.62
CA ARG A 11 4.57 19.96 5.81
C ARG A 11 3.10 19.87 6.22
N CYS A 12 2.16 19.88 5.28
CA CYS A 12 0.76 19.69 5.57
C CYS A 12 0.50 18.31 6.18
N SER A 13 1.02 17.22 5.62
CA SER A 13 0.88 15.87 6.20
C SER A 13 1.47 15.77 7.61
N ASP A 14 2.66 16.34 7.83
CA ASP A 14 3.34 16.31 9.13
C ASP A 14 2.56 17.12 10.18
N ILE A 15 2.01 18.27 9.79
CA ILE A 15 1.22 19.15 10.66
C ILE A 15 -0.15 18.50 10.94
N LEU A 16 -0.89 18.08 9.91
CA LEU A 16 -2.21 17.45 10.02
C LEU A 16 -2.19 16.12 10.77
N GLY A 17 -1.07 15.39 10.74
CA GLY A 17 -0.89 14.13 11.48
C GLY A 17 -0.45 14.29 12.93
N SER A 18 -0.13 15.50 13.39
CA SER A 18 0.38 15.74 14.74
C SER A 18 -0.74 15.81 15.79
N ALA A 19 -0.48 15.26 16.99
CA ALA A 19 -1.44 15.26 18.11
C ALA A 19 -1.82 16.69 18.56
N GLU A 20 -0.89 17.64 18.43
CA GLU A 20 -1.11 19.05 18.79
C GLU A 20 -2.16 19.72 17.89
N VAL A 21 -2.12 19.44 16.58
CA VAL A 21 -3.09 19.98 15.62
C VAL A 21 -4.46 19.34 15.81
N PHE A 22 -4.51 18.05 16.15
CA PHE A 22 -5.76 17.39 16.52
C PHE A 22 -6.40 18.06 17.76
N LEU A 23 -5.61 18.33 18.80
CA LEU A 23 -6.09 19.03 19.99
C LEU A 23 -6.58 20.44 19.66
N LEU A 24 -5.85 21.18 18.83
CA LEU A 24 -6.25 22.52 18.40
C LEU A 24 -7.55 22.51 17.59
N ALA A 25 -7.71 21.54 16.68
CA ALA A 25 -8.94 21.34 15.93
C ALA A 25 -10.11 21.00 16.84
N LEU A 26 -9.90 20.12 17.84
CA LEU A 26 -10.91 19.75 18.82
C LEU A 26 -11.35 20.96 19.65
N VAL A 27 -10.41 21.77 20.14
CA VAL A 27 -10.72 23.03 20.84
C VAL A 27 -11.51 23.98 19.94
N GLY A 28 -11.13 24.09 18.67
CA GLY A 28 -11.87 24.88 17.68
C GLY A 28 -13.32 24.43 17.52
N ILE A 29 -13.57 23.11 17.46
CA ILE A 29 -14.93 22.55 17.39
C ILE A 29 -15.72 22.86 18.66
N LEU A 30 -15.10 22.75 19.84
CA LEU A 30 -15.76 23.07 21.12
C LEU A 30 -16.12 24.56 21.20
N VAL A 31 -15.23 25.45 20.76
CA VAL A 31 -15.49 26.89 20.67
C VAL A 31 -16.64 27.16 19.71
N TRP A 32 -16.62 26.57 18.51
CA TRP A 32 -17.71 26.70 17.54
C TRP A 32 -19.05 26.21 18.11
N ALA A 33 -19.08 25.08 18.83
CA ALA A 33 -20.29 24.56 19.46
C ALA A 33 -20.82 25.51 20.55
N ALA A 34 -19.94 26.05 21.39
CA ALA A 34 -20.30 27.00 22.43
C ALA A 34 -20.87 28.31 21.84
N LEU A 35 -20.24 28.84 20.78
CA LEU A 35 -20.77 30.01 20.08
C LEU A 35 -22.08 29.69 19.34
N GLY A 36 -22.29 28.46 18.89
CA GLY A 36 -23.54 28.03 18.24
C GLY A 36 -24.78 28.28 19.09
N ALA A 37 -24.69 28.07 20.41
CA ALA A 37 -25.78 28.37 21.34
C ALA A 37 -26.17 29.86 21.33
N ARG A 38 -25.19 30.77 21.16
CA ARG A 38 -25.42 32.22 21.07
C ARG A 38 -26.09 32.63 19.76
N TYR A 39 -25.82 31.91 18.68
CA TYR A 39 -26.37 32.14 17.34
C TYR A 39 -27.58 31.25 17.02
N HIS A 40 -28.14 30.56 18.01
CA HIS A 40 -29.28 29.65 17.87
C HIS A 40 -29.09 28.58 16.79
N TYR A 41 -27.84 28.17 16.53
CA TYR A 41 -27.49 27.23 15.46
C TYR A 41 -28.14 27.57 14.11
N SER A 42 -28.09 28.85 13.72
CA SER A 42 -28.67 29.32 12.46
C SER A 42 -28.13 28.59 11.22
N ASP A 43 -28.89 28.65 10.12
CA ASP A 43 -28.49 28.04 8.85
C ASP A 43 -27.12 28.52 8.38
N THR A 44 -26.82 29.81 8.53
CA THR A 44 -25.50 30.37 8.20
C THR A 44 -24.40 29.82 9.11
N TRP A 45 -24.68 29.61 10.40
CA TRP A 45 -23.71 29.06 11.35
C TRP A 45 -23.32 27.63 11.00
N GLN A 46 -24.31 26.81 10.61
CA GLN A 46 -24.10 25.43 10.16
C GLN A 46 -23.45 25.36 8.77
N LEU A 47 -23.85 26.26 7.86
CA LEU A 47 -23.29 26.36 6.51
C LEU A 47 -21.77 26.56 6.57
N VAL A 48 -21.30 27.50 7.41
CA VAL A 48 -19.87 27.82 7.52
C VAL A 48 -19.04 26.59 7.87
N ILE A 49 -19.44 25.80 8.88
CA ILE A 49 -18.65 24.64 9.29
C ILE A 49 -18.71 23.51 8.26
N ASN A 50 -19.88 23.31 7.63
CA ASN A 50 -20.07 22.28 6.61
C ASN A 50 -19.23 22.59 5.36
N THR A 51 -19.30 23.82 4.87
CA THR A 51 -18.50 24.28 3.73
C THR A 51 -17.00 24.21 4.03
N ALA A 52 -16.57 24.66 5.22
CA ALA A 52 -15.17 24.61 5.61
C ALA A 52 -14.65 23.16 5.68
N THR A 53 -15.40 22.27 6.33
CA THR A 53 -15.00 20.86 6.46
C THR A 53 -14.94 20.16 5.11
N THR A 54 -15.86 20.48 4.20
CA THR A 54 -15.86 19.93 2.84
C THR A 54 -14.61 20.33 2.06
N ILE A 55 -14.23 21.62 2.10
CA ILE A 55 -13.01 22.11 1.44
C ILE A 55 -11.77 21.45 2.04
N VAL A 56 -11.67 21.40 3.38
CA VAL A 56 -10.54 20.78 4.07
C VAL A 56 -10.44 19.29 3.73
N THR A 57 -11.56 18.57 3.72
CA THR A 57 -11.61 17.15 3.38
C THR A 57 -11.18 16.93 1.93
N PHE A 58 -11.67 17.74 1.00
CA PHE A 58 -11.26 17.66 -0.41
C PHE A 58 -9.75 17.83 -0.55
N LEU A 59 -9.17 18.86 0.08
CA LEU A 59 -7.72 19.07 0.09
C LEU A 59 -6.96 17.91 0.76
N MET A 60 -7.49 17.38 1.87
CA MET A 60 -6.90 16.26 2.58
C MET A 60 -6.86 14.99 1.73
N VAL A 61 -7.90 14.70 0.96
CA VAL A 61 -7.91 13.58 0.00
C VAL A 61 -6.78 13.72 -1.01
N PHE A 62 -6.55 14.91 -1.59
CA PHE A 62 -5.42 15.12 -2.50
C PHE A 62 -4.06 14.93 -1.82
N ILE A 63 -3.91 15.43 -0.58
CA ILE A 63 -2.66 15.30 0.18
C ILE A 63 -2.38 13.82 0.50
N ILE A 64 -3.40 13.09 0.94
CA ILE A 64 -3.33 11.66 1.24
C ILE A 64 -2.97 10.88 -0.04
N GLN A 65 -3.66 11.13 -1.15
CA GLN A 65 -3.39 10.47 -2.43
C GLN A 65 -1.96 10.73 -2.92
N ASN A 66 -1.45 11.96 -2.79
CA ASN A 66 -0.08 12.29 -3.16
C ASN A 66 0.96 11.62 -2.26
N THR A 67 0.66 11.46 -0.96
CA THR A 67 1.55 10.76 -0.02
C THR A 67 1.54 9.25 -0.30
N GLN A 68 0.36 8.65 -0.47
CA GLN A 68 0.21 7.23 -0.78
C GLN A 68 0.84 6.82 -2.12
N SER A 69 0.70 7.65 -3.16
CA SER A 69 1.34 7.41 -4.47
C SER A 69 2.87 7.32 -4.36
N ARG A 70 3.46 8.09 -3.45
CA ARG A 70 4.91 8.08 -3.22
C ARG A 70 5.35 6.88 -2.39
N ASP A 71 4.61 6.52 -1.35
CA ASP A 71 4.94 5.38 -0.48
C ASP A 71 4.85 4.06 -1.25
N ALA A 72 3.85 3.91 -2.14
CA ALA A 72 3.76 2.77 -3.04
C ALA A 72 5.01 2.62 -3.93
N ARG A 73 5.46 3.72 -4.54
CA ARG A 73 6.67 3.73 -5.39
C ARG A 73 7.95 3.42 -4.60
N ALA A 74 8.04 3.88 -3.36
CA ALA A 74 9.19 3.58 -2.50
C ALA A 74 9.25 2.12 -2.07
N ILE A 75 8.09 1.48 -1.87
CA ILE A 75 8.00 0.05 -1.57
C ILE A 75 8.46 -0.78 -2.78
N GLN A 76 8.00 -0.46 -3.99
CA GLN A 76 8.45 -1.13 -5.22
C GLN A 76 9.97 -1.06 -5.39
N LEU A 77 10.57 0.12 -5.22
CA LEU A 77 12.02 0.29 -5.36
C LEU A 77 12.82 -0.53 -4.34
N LYS A 78 12.31 -0.65 -3.10
CA LYS A 78 12.94 -1.50 -2.07
C LYS A 78 12.81 -2.99 -2.40
N LEU A 79 11.68 -3.41 -2.95
CA LEU A 79 11.46 -4.79 -3.37
C LEU A 79 12.37 -5.15 -4.54
N ASP A 80 12.51 -4.25 -5.52
CA ASP A 80 13.44 -4.42 -6.66
C ASP A 80 14.88 -4.61 -6.20
N GLU A 81 15.32 -3.81 -5.23
CA GLU A 81 16.67 -3.92 -4.66
C GLU A 81 16.87 -5.25 -3.91
N LEU A 82 15.86 -5.71 -3.16
CA LEU A 82 15.89 -7.03 -2.51
C LEU A 82 15.93 -8.17 -3.52
N ILE A 83 15.10 -8.13 -4.57
CA ILE A 83 15.09 -9.14 -5.63
C ILE A 83 16.45 -9.16 -6.35
N ARG A 84 17.05 -7.99 -6.59
CA ARG A 84 18.38 -7.86 -7.20
C ARG A 84 19.50 -8.38 -6.29
N GLY A 85 19.35 -8.27 -4.97
CA GLY A 85 20.28 -8.80 -3.97
C GLY A 85 20.16 -10.31 -3.73
N VAL A 86 18.99 -10.91 -4.01
CA VAL A 86 18.79 -12.36 -3.91
C VAL A 86 19.36 -13.05 -5.15
N ARG A 87 20.54 -13.67 -5.00
CA ARG A 87 21.20 -14.48 -6.04
C ARG A 87 20.25 -15.56 -6.58
N GLY A 88 19.84 -15.42 -7.83
CA GLY A 88 19.09 -16.45 -8.58
C GLY A 88 17.70 -16.03 -9.08
N ALA A 89 17.20 -14.84 -8.74
CA ALA A 89 16.01 -14.32 -9.40
C ALA A 89 16.35 -14.02 -10.87
N ARG A 90 15.81 -14.81 -11.79
CA ARG A 90 15.88 -14.54 -13.24
C ARG A 90 15.54 -13.06 -13.46
N THR A 91 16.49 -12.32 -14.02
CA THR A 91 16.53 -10.86 -14.23
C THR A 91 15.31 -10.25 -14.96
N GLY A 92 14.29 -11.04 -15.31
CA GLY A 92 13.06 -10.62 -15.99
C GLY A 92 11.85 -10.34 -15.10
N MET A 93 11.93 -10.47 -13.76
CA MET A 93 10.79 -10.20 -12.85
C MET A 93 10.81 -8.80 -12.20
N VAL A 94 11.83 -7.98 -12.47
CA VAL A 94 12.10 -6.70 -11.78
C VAL A 94 11.39 -5.52 -12.47
N ARG A 95 10.07 -5.59 -12.66
CA ARG A 95 9.13 -4.48 -13.06
C ARG A 95 7.83 -5.04 -13.64
N LEU A 96 7.21 -5.99 -12.94
CA LEU A 96 5.95 -6.57 -13.42
C LEU A 96 4.82 -5.53 -13.48
N GLU A 97 4.90 -4.53 -12.59
CA GLU A 97 3.99 -3.39 -12.47
C GLU A 97 4.07 -2.36 -13.61
N GLU A 98 5.15 -2.38 -14.40
CA GLU A 98 5.35 -1.44 -15.52
C GLU A 98 5.13 -2.10 -16.88
N LEU A 99 4.86 -3.41 -16.90
CA LEU A 99 4.46 -4.11 -18.11
C LEU A 99 3.06 -3.67 -18.53
N THR A 100 2.86 -3.51 -19.83
CA THR A 100 1.52 -3.37 -20.39
C THR A 100 0.74 -4.67 -20.19
N ASP A 101 -0.60 -4.59 -20.16
CA ASP A 101 -1.47 -5.77 -20.04
C ASP A 101 -1.16 -6.84 -21.10
N GLU A 102 -0.73 -6.42 -22.28
CA GLU A 102 -0.39 -7.31 -23.38
C GLU A 102 0.93 -8.06 -23.14
N GLU A 103 1.94 -7.38 -22.61
CA GLU A 103 3.21 -7.99 -22.20
C GLU A 103 3.01 -8.92 -20.99
N LEU A 104 2.13 -8.56 -20.06
CA LEU A 104 1.80 -9.40 -18.89
C LEU A 104 1.08 -10.70 -19.32
N ARG A 105 0.18 -10.62 -20.30
CA ARG A 105 -0.48 -11.79 -20.90
C ARG A 105 0.52 -12.68 -21.65
N ALA A 106 1.43 -12.09 -22.42
CA ALA A 106 2.47 -12.84 -23.12
C ALA A 106 3.37 -13.61 -22.13
N LEU A 107 3.81 -12.94 -21.05
CA LEU A 107 4.61 -13.57 -20.00
C LEU A 107 3.87 -14.71 -19.30
N THR A 108 2.60 -14.50 -18.97
CA THR A 108 1.74 -15.53 -18.36
C THR A 108 1.60 -16.75 -19.28
N GLY A 109 1.36 -16.52 -20.57
CA GLY A 109 1.24 -17.58 -21.57
C GLY A 109 2.54 -18.39 -21.73
N ASP A 110 3.71 -17.77 -21.63
CA ASP A 110 4.98 -18.47 -21.70
C ASP A 110 5.25 -19.31 -20.43
N PHE A 111 4.82 -18.87 -19.25
CA PHE A 111 4.85 -19.68 -18.04
C PHE A 111 3.90 -20.88 -18.11
N GLU A 112 2.70 -20.71 -18.67
CA GLU A 112 1.76 -21.81 -18.88
C GLU A 112 2.32 -22.86 -19.85
N LYS A 113 2.93 -22.42 -20.96
CA LYS A 113 3.62 -23.33 -21.90
C LYS A 113 4.78 -24.06 -21.24
N LEU A 114 5.55 -23.37 -20.39
CA LEU A 114 6.65 -24.00 -19.65
C LEU A 114 6.15 -25.03 -18.64
N ARG A 115 5.08 -24.72 -17.89
CA ARG A 115 4.43 -25.67 -16.98
C ARG A 115 3.87 -26.88 -17.73
N ALA A 116 3.21 -26.66 -18.87
CA ALA A 116 2.70 -27.73 -19.71
C ALA A 116 3.84 -28.64 -20.24
N ARG A 117 4.96 -28.05 -20.67
CA ARG A 117 6.15 -28.80 -21.10
C ARG A 117 6.77 -29.61 -19.96
N LEU A 118 6.88 -29.06 -18.76
CA LEU A 118 7.43 -29.76 -17.59
C LEU A 118 6.51 -30.89 -17.10
N ALA A 119 5.19 -30.65 -17.11
CA ALA A 119 4.19 -31.67 -16.81
C ALA A 119 4.22 -32.81 -17.84
N ALA A 120 4.35 -32.48 -19.13
CA ALA A 120 4.50 -33.47 -20.21
C ALA A 120 5.85 -34.21 -20.17
N ALA A 121 6.91 -33.57 -19.67
CA ALA A 121 8.24 -34.16 -19.51
C ALA A 121 8.38 -35.01 -18.23
N GLY A 122 7.32 -35.13 -17.40
CA GLY A 122 7.35 -35.88 -16.15
C GLY A 122 8.26 -35.30 -15.06
N GLN A 123 8.77 -34.08 -15.23
CA GLN A 123 9.58 -33.36 -14.25
C GLN A 123 8.69 -32.38 -13.47
N GLY A 124 7.86 -32.93 -12.59
CA GLY A 124 7.23 -32.15 -11.52
C GLY A 124 8.29 -31.67 -10.51
N PRO A 125 8.05 -30.59 -9.76
CA PRO A 125 9.03 -30.09 -8.79
C PRO A 125 9.31 -31.19 -7.77
N SER A 126 10.55 -31.69 -7.74
CA SER A 126 11.04 -32.65 -6.76
C SER A 126 10.88 -32.04 -5.36
N ALA A 127 9.81 -32.44 -4.67
CA ALA A 127 9.58 -32.18 -3.26
C ALA A 127 10.48 -33.06 -2.37
N ASP A 128 11.76 -33.19 -2.71
CA ASP A 128 12.74 -33.99 -1.96
C ASP A 128 14.04 -33.21 -1.78
N ALA A 129 13.96 -32.22 -0.90
CA ALA A 129 15.12 -31.63 -0.23
C ALA A 129 14.71 -31.29 1.20
N GLY A 130 14.27 -32.31 1.94
CA GLY A 130 13.87 -32.21 3.34
C GLY A 130 14.15 -33.55 4.03
N GLY A 131 15.41 -33.95 4.08
CA GLY A 131 15.81 -35.20 4.69
C GLY A 131 15.48 -35.24 6.19
N THR A 132 14.78 -36.28 6.63
CA THR A 132 15.01 -36.87 7.96
C THR A 132 14.61 -38.34 7.97
N GLY A 133 15.63 -39.20 8.03
CA GLY A 133 15.66 -40.32 8.97
C GLY A 133 14.62 -41.45 8.82
N ARG A 134 14.97 -42.44 8.01
CA ARG A 134 14.48 -43.82 8.09
C ARG A 134 14.72 -44.39 9.52
N ARG A 135 13.68 -44.80 10.24
CA ARG A 135 13.74 -45.86 11.27
C ARG A 135 12.49 -46.75 11.22
N LYS A 136 12.74 -48.05 11.38
CA LYS A 136 11.91 -49.24 11.09
C LYS A 136 10.53 -49.30 11.78
N PRO A 137 9.58 -50.11 11.25
CA PRO A 137 8.45 -50.58 12.01
C PRO A 137 8.90 -51.71 12.96
N GLU A 138 8.69 -51.55 14.26
CA GLU A 138 8.68 -52.67 15.20
C GLU A 138 7.24 -53.09 15.44
N GLU A 139 6.97 -54.37 15.15
CA GLU A 139 5.80 -55.12 15.60
C GLU A 139 5.72 -55.04 17.12
N VAL A 140 4.54 -54.69 17.66
CA VAL A 140 4.21 -54.96 19.05
C VAL A 140 3.12 -56.02 19.07
N THR A 141 3.57 -57.22 19.41
CA THR A 141 2.76 -58.36 19.84
C THR A 141 2.22 -58.11 21.25
N LYS A 142 0.96 -58.52 21.46
CA LYS A 142 0.13 -58.58 22.68
C LYS A 142 -0.72 -57.35 23.01
#